data_AF-A0A812IMQ5-F1
#
_entry.id   AF-A0A812IMQ5-F1
#
_cell.length_a   1.000
_cell.length_b   1.000
_cell.length_c   1.000
_cell.angle_alpha   90.00
_cell.angle_beta   90.00
_cell.angle_gamma   90.00
#
_symmetry.space_group_name_H-M   'P 1'
#
loop_
_entity.id
_entity.type
_entity.pdbx_description
1 polymer ?
#
loop_
_entity_poly.entity_id
_entity_poly.type
_entity_poly.pdbx_seq_one_letter_code
_entity_poly.pdbx_strand_id
1 'polypeptide(L)'
;DTGDANWETTHVTFDHGGNVPYIEGQSIGVIAPGPDKKGETPARIRLYSIASSAVGDDETSKTVSLCVKRVVEVDGTHSNRDVGEDKPDKAGTAFPDNKVYRGVCSNHICDLSVGDD
;
A
#
# COMPACT_ATOMS: atom_id res chain seq x y z
N ASP A 1 5.20 -10.02 22.99
CA ASP A 1 6.11 -9.93 21.83
C ASP A 1 5.24 -9.89 20.60
N THR A 2 4.99 -8.71 20.06
CA THR A 2 4.06 -8.51 18.93
C THR A 2 4.70 -8.87 17.59
N GLY A 3 5.94 -9.38 17.59
CA GLY A 3 6.74 -9.53 16.36
C GLY A 3 7.04 -8.17 15.69
N ASP A 4 7.75 -8.21 14.57
CA ASP A 4 7.88 -7.03 13.71
C ASP A 4 6.60 -6.86 12.89
N ALA A 5 5.68 -6.00 13.35
CA ALA A 5 4.43 -5.71 12.65
C ALA A 5 4.64 -5.12 11.24
N ASN A 6 5.85 -4.65 10.94
CA ASN A 6 6.20 -3.98 9.69
C ASN A 6 7.20 -4.80 8.85
N TRP A 7 7.08 -6.12 8.85
CA TRP A 7 7.97 -7.03 8.14
C TRP A 7 7.71 -7.08 6.62
N GLU A 8 6.47 -6.86 6.18
CA GLU A 8 6.08 -7.05 4.77
C GLU A 8 6.45 -5.85 3.89
N THR A 9 7.11 -6.12 2.77
CA THR A 9 7.29 -5.19 1.65
C THR A 9 7.00 -5.93 0.35
N THR A 10 6.12 -5.36 -0.47
CA THR A 10 5.60 -6.02 -1.67
C THR A 10 6.06 -5.26 -2.92
N HIS A 11 6.51 -6.00 -3.92
CA HIS A 11 6.72 -5.49 -5.28
C HIS A 11 5.42 -5.67 -6.05
N VAL A 12 4.85 -4.57 -6.54
CA VAL A 12 3.61 -4.54 -7.32
C VAL A 12 3.86 -3.86 -8.65
N THR A 13 3.24 -4.37 -9.71
CA THR A 13 3.33 -3.81 -11.06
C THR A 13 1.92 -3.49 -11.55
N PHE A 14 1.73 -2.26 -12.03
CA PHE A 14 0.47 -1.78 -12.57
C PHE A 14 0.60 -1.58 -14.07
N ASP A 15 -0.41 -1.99 -14.83
CA ASP A 15 -0.54 -1.65 -16.25
C ASP A 15 -1.19 -0.27 -16.38
N HIS A 16 -0.46 0.70 -16.92
CA HIS A 16 -0.95 2.04 -17.21
C HIS A 16 -1.24 2.24 -18.71
N GLY A 17 -1.13 1.20 -19.55
CA GLY A 17 -1.47 1.22 -20.97
C GLY A 17 -0.64 2.19 -21.82
N GLY A 18 0.51 2.65 -21.31
CA GLY A 18 1.31 3.73 -21.91
C GLY A 18 0.80 5.15 -21.63
N ASN A 19 -0.26 5.32 -20.82
CA ASN A 19 -0.86 6.63 -20.53
C ASN A 19 -0.09 7.45 -19.49
N VAL A 20 0.80 6.81 -18.72
CA VAL A 20 1.59 7.44 -17.66
C VAL A 20 3.08 7.27 -17.97
N PRO A 21 3.62 7.97 -18.98
CA PRO A 21 5.05 7.94 -19.23
C PRO A 21 5.80 8.61 -18.08
N TYR A 22 6.87 7.99 -17.61
CA TYR A 22 7.73 8.50 -16.53
C TYR A 22 9.21 8.29 -16.87
N ILE A 23 10.08 8.90 -16.08
CA ILE A 23 11.53 8.66 -16.08
C ILE A 23 12.00 8.24 -14.69
N GLU A 24 13.17 7.60 -14.63
CA GLU A 24 13.77 7.13 -13.39
C GLU A 24 13.95 8.28 -12.38
N GLY A 25 13.67 7.98 -11.11
CA GLY A 25 13.72 8.96 -10.01
C GLY A 25 12.42 9.73 -9.77
N GLN A 26 11.42 9.58 -10.63
CA GLN A 26 10.08 10.13 -10.37
C GLN A 26 9.27 9.28 -9.37
N SER A 27 8.14 9.83 -8.96
CA SER A 27 7.17 9.17 -8.09
C SER A 27 5.78 9.26 -8.69
N ILE A 28 4.94 8.25 -8.43
CA ILE A 28 3.52 8.27 -8.80
C ILE A 28 2.66 8.44 -7.54
N GLY A 29 1.51 9.09 -7.71
CA GLY A 29 0.55 9.24 -6.65
C GLY A 29 -0.55 8.18 -6.73
N VAL A 30 -0.79 7.48 -5.62
CA VAL A 30 -1.87 6.50 -5.49
C VAL A 30 -2.94 7.05 -4.56
N ILE A 31 -4.20 6.87 -4.95
CA ILE A 31 -5.39 7.27 -4.20
C ILE A 31 -6.11 5.98 -3.80
N ALA A 32 -6.14 5.67 -2.51
CA ALA A 32 -6.82 4.48 -2.01
C ALA A 32 -8.33 4.74 -1.78
N PRO A 33 -9.19 3.73 -1.96
CA PRO A 33 -10.64 3.89 -1.88
C PRO A 33 -11.17 4.09 -0.45
N GLY A 34 -10.40 3.70 0.59
CA GLY A 34 -10.83 3.83 1.98
C GLY A 34 -10.83 5.27 2.50
N PRO A 35 -11.55 5.55 3.60
CA PRO A 35 -11.51 6.86 4.25
C PRO A 35 -10.13 7.15 4.81
N ASP A 36 -9.71 8.42 4.78
CA ASP A 36 -8.50 8.86 5.47
C ASP A 36 -8.72 9.04 6.99
N LYS A 37 -7.68 9.53 7.71
CA LYS A 37 -7.76 9.77 9.17
C LYS A 37 -8.83 10.80 9.57
N LYS A 38 -9.33 11.61 8.62
CA LYS A 38 -10.37 12.62 8.81
C LYS A 38 -11.75 12.14 8.34
N GLY A 39 -11.85 10.92 7.82
CA GLY A 39 -13.07 10.37 7.23
C GLY A 39 -13.32 10.78 5.77
N GLU A 40 -12.38 11.48 5.12
CA GLU A 40 -12.51 11.89 3.72
C GLU A 40 -12.33 10.67 2.80
N THR A 41 -13.25 10.49 1.85
CA THR A 41 -13.23 9.39 0.86
C THR A 41 -13.34 9.97 -0.56
N PRO A 42 -12.43 9.63 -1.49
CA PRO A 42 -11.30 8.71 -1.32
C PRO A 42 -10.18 9.29 -0.46
N ALA A 43 -9.28 8.44 0.02
CA ALA A 43 -8.15 8.89 0.82
C ALA A 43 -7.27 9.88 0.04
N ARG A 44 -6.62 10.80 0.75
CA ARG A 44 -5.62 11.70 0.16
C ARG A 44 -4.54 10.93 -0.59
N ILE A 45 -4.01 11.53 -1.65
CA ILE A 45 -2.93 10.94 -2.46
C ILE A 45 -1.69 10.62 -1.60
N ARG A 46 -1.08 9.45 -1.83
CA ARG A 46 0.24 9.08 -1.28
C ARG A 46 1.21 8.92 -2.45
N LEU A 47 2.39 9.51 -2.32
CA LEU A 47 3.44 9.40 -3.33
C LEU A 47 4.32 8.18 -3.03
N TYR A 48 4.59 7.40 -4.07
CA TYR A 48 5.50 6.27 -4.05
C TYR A 48 6.56 6.45 -5.12
N SER A 49 7.83 6.29 -4.75
CA SER A 49 8.92 6.26 -5.72
C SER A 49 8.73 5.09 -6.68
N ILE A 50 8.90 5.37 -7.96
CA ILE A 50 8.81 4.34 -8.98
C ILE A 50 10.05 3.45 -8.89
N ALA A 51 9.82 2.13 -8.84
CA ALA A 51 10.86 1.12 -8.66
C ALA A 51 11.33 0.50 -9.98
N SER A 52 10.65 0.77 -11.09
CA SER A 52 10.99 0.31 -12.44
C SER A 52 11.71 1.39 -13.27
N SER A 53 12.42 0.95 -14.32
CA SER A 53 12.94 1.82 -15.38
C SER A 53 11.80 2.40 -16.23
N ALA A 54 12.06 3.37 -17.10
CA ALA A 54 11.06 3.99 -17.97
C ALA A 54 10.36 3.01 -18.94
N VAL A 55 10.96 1.84 -19.17
CA VAL A 55 10.36 0.78 -20.00
C VAL A 55 9.48 -0.20 -19.21
N GLY A 56 9.44 -0.08 -17.88
CA GLY A 56 8.74 -1.03 -17.02
C GLY A 56 9.51 -2.35 -16.85
N ASP A 57 9.06 -3.21 -15.93
CA ASP A 57 9.71 -4.50 -15.68
C ASP A 57 9.47 -5.52 -16.80
N ASP A 58 8.43 -5.29 -17.62
CA ASP A 58 8.10 -6.10 -18.81
C ASP A 58 8.67 -5.52 -20.11
N GLU A 59 9.40 -4.40 -20.02
CA GLU A 59 10.03 -3.68 -21.14
C GLU A 59 9.06 -3.20 -22.24
N THR A 60 7.76 -3.07 -21.94
CA THR A 60 6.76 -2.61 -22.92
C THR A 60 6.46 -1.11 -22.87
N SER A 61 7.02 -0.38 -21.90
CA SER A 61 6.67 1.00 -21.56
C SER A 61 5.19 1.20 -21.22
N LYS A 62 4.51 0.13 -20.80
CA LYS A 62 3.10 0.18 -20.38
C LYS A 62 2.90 -0.13 -18.91
N THR A 63 3.96 -0.54 -18.21
CA THR A 63 3.88 -0.92 -16.80
C THR A 63 4.70 0.00 -15.92
N VAL A 64 4.26 0.16 -14.68
CA VAL A 64 4.98 0.87 -13.62
C VAL A 64 5.02 -0.02 -12.38
N SER A 65 6.19 -0.15 -11.77
CA SER A 65 6.36 -0.95 -10.56
C SER A 65 6.62 -0.09 -9.33
N LEU A 66 6.06 -0.50 -8.20
CA LEU A 66 6.27 0.09 -6.88
C LEU A 66 6.79 -0.97 -5.91
N CYS A 67 7.65 -0.54 -4.99
CA CYS A 67 8.07 -1.34 -3.84
C CYS A 67 7.45 -0.72 -2.59
N VAL A 68 6.44 -1.37 -2.02
CA VAL A 68 5.58 -0.79 -0.98
C VAL A 68 5.72 -1.56 0.32
N LYS A 69 6.18 -0.89 1.37
CA LYS A 69 6.19 -1.41 2.73
C LYS A 69 4.80 -1.26 3.36
N ARG A 70 4.25 -2.34 3.91
CA ARG A 70 3.01 -2.27 4.69
C ARG A 70 3.27 -1.49 5.98
N VAL A 71 2.38 -0.54 6.28
CA VAL A 71 2.45 0.24 7.51
C VAL A 71 1.44 -0.31 8.50
N VAL A 72 1.94 -0.86 9.59
CA VAL A 72 1.17 -1.31 10.75
C VAL A 72 1.81 -0.77 12.02
N GLU A 73 1.02 -0.11 12.86
CA GLU A 73 1.44 0.35 14.18
C GLU A 73 0.53 -0.33 15.22
N VAL A 74 1.15 -0.98 16.20
CA VAL A 74 0.46 -1.77 17.24
C VAL A 74 0.64 -1.02 18.56
N ASP A 75 -0.45 -0.81 19.29
CA ASP A 75 -0.51 -0.02 20.52
C ASP A 75 0.12 1.38 20.39
N GLY A 76 -0.04 1.95 19.20
CA GLY A 76 0.45 3.26 18.82
C GLY A 76 -0.35 4.43 19.42
N THR A 77 0.12 5.65 19.16
CA THR A 77 -0.61 6.87 19.54
C THR A 77 -1.88 7.07 18.69
N HIS A 78 -1.89 6.50 17.48
CA HIS A 78 -3.02 6.51 16.58
C HIS A 78 -3.47 5.07 16.32
N SER A 79 -4.78 4.86 16.17
CA SER A 79 -5.40 3.60 15.77
C SER A 79 -6.56 3.89 14.83
N ASN A 80 -6.82 2.97 13.90
CA ASN A 80 -8.05 2.97 13.08
C ASN A 80 -8.82 1.65 13.20
N ARG A 81 -8.42 0.81 14.16
CA ARG A 81 -9.05 -0.45 14.55
C ARG A 81 -8.90 -0.59 16.06
N ASP A 82 -10.00 -0.80 16.75
CA ASP A 82 -10.00 -1.15 18.17
C ASP A 82 -9.66 -2.63 18.39
N VAL A 83 -9.44 -3.01 19.65
CA VAL A 83 -9.14 -4.40 20.04
C VAL A 83 -10.26 -5.32 19.54
N GLY A 84 -9.88 -6.41 18.88
CA GLY A 84 -10.79 -7.37 18.25
C GLY A 84 -11.30 -6.98 16.86
N GLU A 85 -11.01 -5.78 16.36
CA GLU A 85 -11.44 -5.35 15.02
C GLU A 85 -10.41 -5.63 13.93
N ASP A 86 -9.13 -5.85 14.29
CA ASP A 86 -8.09 -6.16 13.33
C ASP A 86 -8.32 -7.51 12.66
N LYS A 87 -8.32 -7.50 11.34
CA LYS A 87 -8.47 -8.69 10.50
C LYS A 87 -7.13 -9.05 9.84
N PRO A 88 -6.88 -10.34 9.57
CA PRO A 88 -5.73 -10.77 8.79
C PRO A 88 -5.63 -10.02 7.47
N ASP A 89 -4.44 -9.52 7.17
CA ASP A 89 -4.08 -9.03 5.84
C ASP A 89 -3.77 -10.19 4.89
N LYS A 90 -3.42 -9.87 3.64
CA LYS A 90 -3.06 -10.86 2.62
C LYS A 90 -1.86 -11.75 3.01
N ALA A 91 -0.96 -11.24 3.86
CA ALA A 91 0.17 -11.99 4.39
C ALA A 91 -0.17 -12.79 5.66
N GLY A 92 -1.43 -12.76 6.10
CA GLY A 92 -1.93 -13.48 7.27
C GLY A 92 -1.63 -12.81 8.61
N THR A 93 -1.12 -11.58 8.62
CA THR A 93 -0.77 -10.87 9.85
C THR A 93 -2.02 -10.21 10.47
N ALA A 94 -2.28 -10.46 11.75
CA ALA A 94 -3.35 -9.85 12.53
C ALA A 94 -2.94 -9.65 14.00
N PHE A 95 -3.50 -8.64 14.65
CA PHE A 95 -3.27 -8.33 16.06
C PHE A 95 -4.60 -8.19 16.81
N PRO A 96 -5.28 -9.31 17.13
CA PRO A 96 -6.63 -9.27 17.71
C PRO A 96 -6.66 -8.67 19.12
N ASP A 97 -5.55 -8.74 19.86
CA ASP A 97 -5.47 -8.31 21.26
C ASP A 97 -4.98 -6.87 21.44
N ASN A 98 -4.74 -6.14 20.35
CA ASN A 98 -4.10 -4.82 20.37
C ASN A 98 -4.96 -3.77 19.66
N LYS A 99 -4.71 -2.49 19.96
CA LYS A 99 -5.18 -1.42 19.08
C LYS A 99 -4.24 -1.33 17.90
N VAL A 100 -4.80 -1.24 16.70
CA VAL A 100 -4.00 -1.28 15.47
C VAL A 100 -4.28 -0.05 14.62
N TYR A 101 -3.21 0.54 14.11
CA TYR A 101 -3.28 1.43 12.98
C TYR A 101 -2.72 0.73 11.74
N ARG A 102 -3.56 0.62 10.71
CA ARG A 102 -3.14 0.19 9.38
C ARG A 102 -3.15 1.37 8.41
N GLY A 103 -2.01 1.68 7.82
CA GLY A 103 -1.90 2.72 6.82
C GLY A 103 -2.78 2.43 5.60
N VAL A 104 -3.75 3.29 5.32
CA VAL A 104 -4.81 3.06 4.31
C VAL A 104 -4.23 2.69 2.95
N CYS A 105 -3.34 3.51 2.40
CA CYS A 105 -2.82 3.32 1.04
C CYS A 105 -1.81 2.17 0.93
N SER A 106 -0.91 2.01 1.90
CA SER A 106 0.07 0.93 1.84
C SER A 106 -0.57 -0.45 2.04
N ASN A 107 -1.53 -0.58 2.95
CA ASN A 107 -2.25 -1.83 3.13
C ASN A 107 -3.11 -2.14 1.90
N HIS A 108 -3.80 -1.14 1.35
CA HIS A 108 -4.56 -1.32 0.10
C HIS A 108 -3.67 -1.91 -1.00
N ILE A 109 -2.52 -1.28 -1.29
CA ILE A 109 -1.59 -1.76 -2.34
C ILE A 109 -1.07 -3.17 -2.04
N CYS A 110 -0.67 -3.46 -0.79
CA CYS A 110 -0.13 -4.78 -0.44
C CYS A 110 -1.21 -5.88 -0.47
N ASP A 111 -2.48 -5.53 -0.32
CA ASP A 111 -3.61 -6.46 -0.37
C ASP A 111 -4.17 -6.65 -1.79
N LEU A 112 -3.75 -5.85 -2.78
CA LEU A 112 -4.17 -6.01 -4.18
C LEU A 112 -3.81 -7.38 -4.75
N SER A 113 -4.70 -7.90 -5.57
CA SER A 113 -4.55 -9.12 -6.35
C SER A 113 -4.45 -8.81 -7.83
N VAL A 114 -3.91 -9.77 -8.60
CA VAL A 114 -3.78 -9.59 -10.05
C VAL A 114 -5.17 -9.42 -10.66
N GLY A 115 -5.36 -8.33 -11.38
CA GLY A 115 -6.63 -7.96 -12.00
C GLY A 115 -7.48 -6.98 -11.18
N ASP A 116 -7.05 -6.61 -9.98
CA ASP A 116 -7.64 -5.48 -9.25
C ASP A 116 -7.25 -4.15 -9.92
N ASP A 117 -8.17 -3.19 -9.89
CA ASP A 117 -7.99 -1.81 -10.39
C ASP A 117 -7.27 -0.90 -9.39
#